data_AF-A0A1A8AY12-F1
#
_entry.id   AF-A0A1A8AY12-F1
#
_cell.length_a   1.000
_cell.length_b   1.000
_cell.length_c   1.000
_cell.angle_alpha   90.00
_cell.angle_beta   90.00
_cell.angle_gamma   90.00
#
_symmetry.space_group_name_H-M   'P 1'
#
loop_
_entity.id
_entity.type
_entity.pdbx_description
1 polymer ?
#
loop_
_entity_poly.entity_id
_entity_poly.type
_entity_poly.pdbx_seq_one_letter_code
_entity_poly.pdbx_strand_id
1 'polypeptide(L)'
;MLLSSMKRCFLFCILCALLILLLVGWPRAILYTTCNPSDRNLTILLWHWPFRHSFSLKGDVCWDLYQIPYCKLVDQRSFYPTADVVVFHNRELIDGSQRLPTHLPRPQGQRWAWMSLESPNNNGNLRRFGNLFNMTISYRRDADITVPYGELLPVETEEHLVEDRR
;
A
#
# COMPACT_ATOMS: atom_id res chain seq x y z
N MET A 1 -12.14 51.89 36.89
CA MET A 1 -12.01 50.44 37.13
C MET A 1 -12.45 49.55 35.95
N LEU A 2 -13.47 49.93 35.16
CA LEU A 2 -13.93 49.12 34.02
C LEU A 2 -12.90 48.99 32.87
N LEU A 3 -12.14 50.05 32.58
CA LEU A 3 -11.16 50.07 31.48
C LEU A 3 -9.93 49.17 31.73
N SER A 4 -9.55 48.94 32.99
CA SER A 4 -8.43 48.02 33.32
C SER A 4 -8.87 46.56 33.27
N SER A 5 -10.14 46.28 33.59
CA SER A 5 -10.73 44.94 33.52
C SER A 5 -10.85 44.46 32.06
N MET A 6 -11.28 45.34 31.15
CA MET A 6 -11.36 45.02 29.72
C MET A 6 -9.99 44.71 29.10
N LYS A 7 -8.94 45.46 29.48
CA LYS A 7 -7.57 45.20 29.01
C LYS A 7 -7.03 43.85 29.48
N ARG A 8 -7.36 43.43 30.71
CA ARG A 8 -6.97 42.12 31.26
C ARG A 8 -7.70 40.98 30.56
N CYS A 9 -9.00 41.14 30.27
CA CYS A 9 -9.76 40.17 29.48
C CYS A 9 -9.17 40.02 28.07
N PHE A 10 -8.86 41.14 27.42
CA PHE A 10 -8.28 41.12 26.07
C PHE A 10 -6.92 40.41 26.04
N LEU A 11 -6.06 40.68 27.03
CA LEU A 11 -4.76 40.03 27.16
C LEU A 11 -4.90 38.50 27.38
N PHE A 12 -5.88 38.09 28.19
CA PHE A 12 -6.17 36.69 28.43
C PHE A 12 -6.68 35.98 27.17
N CYS A 13 -7.58 36.61 26.40
CA CYS A 13 -8.05 36.08 25.13
C CYS A 13 -6.91 35.91 24.11
N ILE A 14 -5.98 36.87 24.02
CA ILE A 14 -4.81 36.74 23.14
C ILE A 14 -3.88 35.61 23.59
N LEU A 15 -3.62 35.49 24.89
CA LEU A 15 -2.80 34.39 25.43
C LEU A 15 -3.44 33.02 25.19
N CYS A 16 -4.76 32.88 25.38
CA CYS A 16 -5.48 31.64 25.07
C CYS A 16 -5.44 31.33 23.57
N ALA A 17 -5.65 32.31 22.69
CA ALA A 17 -5.58 32.10 21.25
C ALA A 17 -4.18 31.68 20.79
N LEU A 18 -3.12 32.30 21.33
CA LEU A 18 -1.73 31.92 21.06
C LEU A 18 -1.41 30.52 21.58
N LEU A 19 -1.88 30.16 22.78
CA LEU A 19 -1.70 28.81 23.33
C LEU A 19 -2.44 27.76 22.48
N ILE A 20 -3.64 28.06 22.00
CA ILE A 20 -4.40 27.18 21.10
C ILE A 20 -3.67 27.03 19.76
N LEU A 21 -3.13 28.11 19.19
CA LEU A 21 -2.32 28.05 17.96
C LEU A 21 -1.04 27.22 18.13
N LEU A 22 -0.42 27.26 19.31
CA LEU A 22 0.76 26.46 19.65
C LEU A 22 0.41 24.99 19.91
N LEU A 23 -0.73 24.70 20.54
CA LEU A 23 -1.16 23.34 20.92
C LEU A 23 -1.80 22.57 19.77
N VAL A 24 -2.58 23.24 18.91
CA VAL A 24 -3.20 22.61 17.74
C VAL A 24 -2.16 22.37 16.64
N GLY A 25 -0.97 22.98 16.78
CA GLY A 25 0.00 23.09 15.70
C GLY A 25 -0.60 23.89 14.55
N TRP A 26 0.23 24.41 13.64
CA TRP A 26 -0.31 24.66 12.32
C TRP A 26 -0.94 23.35 11.84
N PRO A 27 -2.13 23.38 11.20
CA PRO A 27 -2.55 22.22 10.44
C PRO A 27 -1.36 21.92 9.56
N ARG A 28 -0.69 20.78 9.82
CA ARG A 28 0.26 20.25 8.88
C ARG A 28 -0.59 20.15 7.65
N ALA A 29 -0.39 21.08 6.70
CA ALA A 29 -0.95 20.97 5.38
C ALA A 29 -0.69 19.52 5.05
N ILE A 30 -1.76 18.74 4.90
CA ILE A 30 -1.63 17.33 4.58
C ILE A 30 -0.84 17.41 3.29
N LEU A 31 0.45 17.10 3.39
CA LEU A 31 1.31 16.95 2.24
C LEU A 31 0.77 15.64 1.67
N TYR A 32 -0.34 15.74 0.94
CA TYR A 32 -0.65 14.82 -0.11
C TYR A 32 0.59 14.94 -0.97
N THR A 33 1.56 14.05 -0.73
CA THR A 33 2.66 13.83 -1.63
C THR A 33 1.97 13.49 -2.93
N THR A 34 1.79 14.50 -3.77
CA THR A 34 1.50 14.31 -5.18
C THR A 34 2.69 13.49 -5.63
N CYS A 35 2.46 12.20 -5.86
CA CYS A 35 3.43 11.33 -6.50
C CYS A 35 3.61 11.95 -7.88
N ASN A 36 4.60 12.84 -8.04
CA ASN A 36 5.06 13.19 -9.37
C ASN A 36 5.45 11.84 -9.97
N PRO A 37 4.80 11.39 -11.06
CA PRO A 37 5.21 10.17 -11.72
C PRO A 37 6.68 10.37 -12.05
N SER A 38 7.51 9.62 -11.34
CA SER A 38 8.93 9.63 -11.64
C SER A 38 9.04 8.96 -13.00
N ASP A 39 9.69 9.59 -13.97
CA ASP A 39 9.97 9.01 -15.29
C ASP A 39 10.86 7.74 -15.22
N ARG A 40 11.13 7.24 -14.01
CA ARG A 40 11.89 6.03 -13.75
C ARG A 40 10.95 4.81 -13.80
N ASN A 41 11.35 3.81 -14.57
CA ASN A 41 10.66 2.53 -14.61
C ASN A 41 10.75 1.83 -13.24
N LEU A 42 9.60 1.65 -12.58
CA LEU A 42 9.48 0.91 -11.33
C LEU A 42 9.53 -0.59 -11.62
N THR A 43 10.53 -1.29 -11.08
CA THR A 43 10.62 -2.75 -11.20
C THR A 43 10.09 -3.43 -9.94
N ILE A 44 9.03 -4.22 -10.11
CA ILE A 44 8.38 -5.02 -9.07
C ILE A 44 8.75 -6.48 -9.29
N LEU A 45 9.50 -7.06 -8.36
CA LEU A 45 9.86 -8.47 -8.38
C LEU A 45 8.91 -9.27 -7.48
N LEU A 46 8.18 -10.21 -8.05
CA LEU A 46 7.50 -11.26 -7.30
C LEU A 46 8.54 -12.33 -6.93
N TRP A 47 8.90 -12.42 -5.65
CA TRP A 47 9.95 -13.34 -5.19
C TRP A 47 9.59 -14.80 -5.42
N HIS A 48 8.30 -15.09 -5.29
CA HIS A 48 7.71 -16.38 -5.60
C HIS A 48 6.20 -16.22 -5.85
N TRP A 49 5.67 -17.05 -6.75
CA TRP A 49 4.26 -17.07 -7.08
C TRP A 49 3.38 -17.55 -5.93
N PRO A 50 2.26 -16.86 -5.60
CA PRO A 50 1.29 -17.35 -4.63
C PRO A 50 0.80 -18.75 -4.99
N PHE A 51 0.75 -19.62 -3.99
CA PHE A 51 0.26 -21.00 -4.09
C PHE A 51 0.99 -21.85 -5.14
N ARG A 52 2.20 -21.46 -5.55
CA ARG A 52 3.00 -22.12 -6.60
C ARG A 52 2.34 -22.10 -7.99
N HIS A 53 1.32 -21.26 -8.19
CA HIS A 53 0.67 -21.08 -9.48
C HIS A 53 1.25 -19.86 -10.18
N SER A 54 2.05 -20.11 -11.22
CA SER A 54 2.64 -19.07 -12.04
C SER A 54 1.75 -18.66 -13.20
N PHE A 55 1.76 -17.38 -13.53
CA PHE A 55 1.14 -16.84 -14.73
C PHE A 55 2.22 -16.27 -15.65
N SER A 56 1.92 -16.18 -16.95
CA SER A 56 2.85 -15.62 -17.92
C SER A 56 2.96 -14.10 -17.75
N LEU A 57 4.16 -13.62 -17.40
CA LEU A 57 4.51 -12.19 -17.40
C LEU A 57 5.17 -11.75 -18.72
N LYS A 58 4.78 -12.36 -19.84
CA LYS A 58 5.22 -11.91 -21.17
C LYS A 58 4.50 -10.62 -21.56
N GLY A 59 5.20 -9.71 -22.23
CA GLY A 59 4.66 -8.41 -22.62
C GLY A 59 4.77 -7.38 -21.50
N ASP A 60 4.02 -6.28 -21.62
CA ASP A 60 3.93 -5.25 -20.60
C ASP A 60 2.63 -5.42 -19.82
N VAL A 61 2.62 -6.35 -18.86
CA VAL A 61 1.42 -6.64 -18.05
C VAL A 61 0.88 -5.38 -17.36
N CYS A 62 1.75 -4.44 -16.97
CA CYS A 62 1.32 -3.21 -16.31
C CYS A 62 0.53 -2.31 -17.27
N TRP A 63 1.03 -2.13 -18.49
CA TRP A 63 0.35 -1.33 -19.51
C TRP A 63 -0.84 -2.07 -20.13
N ASP A 64 -0.61 -3.29 -20.62
CA ASP A 64 -1.57 -4.05 -21.42
C ASP A 64 -2.87 -4.35 -20.65
N LEU A 65 -2.79 -4.61 -19.34
CA LEU A 65 -3.97 -4.94 -18.52
C LEU A 65 -4.50 -3.75 -17.70
N TYR A 66 -3.61 -2.87 -17.23
CA TYR A 66 -3.96 -1.84 -16.24
C TYR A 66 -3.66 -0.41 -16.69
N GLN A 67 -3.06 -0.23 -17.88
CA GLN A 67 -2.65 1.08 -18.41
C GLN A 67 -1.76 1.87 -17.45
N ILE A 68 -0.91 1.16 -16.69
CA ILE A 68 0.03 1.76 -15.73
C ILE A 68 1.37 1.96 -16.46
N PRO A 69 1.76 3.21 -16.75
CA PRO A 69 3.03 3.49 -17.41
C PRO A 69 4.22 3.32 -16.44
N TYR A 70 5.41 3.14 -17.00
CA TYR A 70 6.68 3.07 -16.25
C TYR A 70 6.71 1.99 -15.16
N CYS A 71 6.08 0.85 -15.41
CA CYS A 71 5.98 -0.28 -14.49
C CYS A 71 6.51 -1.54 -15.17
N LYS A 72 7.27 -2.34 -14.42
CA LYS A 72 7.76 -3.63 -14.88
C LYS A 72 7.58 -4.68 -13.80
N LEU A 73 6.61 -5.57 -14.01
CA LEU A 73 6.39 -6.74 -13.17
C LEU A 73 7.24 -7.92 -13.67
N VAL A 74 8.05 -8.51 -12.78
CA VAL A 74 8.94 -9.64 -13.09
C VAL A 74 8.87 -10.70 -11.99
N ASP A 75 9.20 -11.95 -12.33
CA ASP A 75 9.29 -13.09 -11.40
C ASP A 75 10.65 -13.78 -11.41
N GLN A 76 11.61 -13.24 -12.18
CA GLN A 76 12.96 -13.76 -12.29
C GLN A 76 13.85 -13.23 -11.15
N ARG A 77 14.40 -14.12 -10.32
CA ARG A 77 15.25 -13.75 -9.17
C ARG A 77 16.50 -12.96 -9.54
N SER A 78 16.95 -13.04 -10.79
CA SER A 78 18.05 -12.23 -11.32
C SER A 78 17.80 -10.72 -11.23
N PHE A 79 16.54 -10.28 -11.14
CA PHE A 79 16.17 -8.88 -10.95
C PHE A 79 16.27 -8.41 -9.50
N TYR A 80 16.56 -9.29 -8.53
CA TYR A 80 16.66 -8.89 -7.13
C TYR A 80 17.64 -7.72 -6.88
N PRO A 81 18.83 -7.62 -7.50
CA PRO A 81 19.73 -6.49 -7.28
C PRO A 81 19.22 -5.15 -7.83
N THR A 82 18.25 -5.17 -8.75
CA THR A 82 17.76 -3.98 -9.47
C THR A 82 16.28 -3.67 -9.21
N ALA A 83 15.56 -4.56 -8.54
CA ALA A 83 14.15 -4.35 -8.21
C ALA A 83 13.97 -3.22 -7.18
N ASP A 84 12.99 -2.35 -7.42
CA ASP A 84 12.58 -1.32 -6.47
C ASP A 84 11.75 -1.91 -5.33
N VAL A 85 10.89 -2.88 -5.66
CA VAL A 85 10.01 -3.57 -4.70
C VAL A 85 10.13 -5.08 -4.91
N VAL A 86 10.33 -5.82 -3.82
CA VAL A 86 10.29 -7.28 -3.82
C VAL A 86 9.09 -7.73 -3.00
N VAL A 87 8.17 -8.46 -3.63
CA VAL A 87 6.92 -8.93 -3.04
C VAL A 87 7.07 -10.37 -2.58
N PHE A 88 6.68 -10.63 -1.34
CA PHE A 88 6.73 -11.96 -0.73
C PHE A 88 5.34 -12.36 -0.26
N HIS A 89 4.81 -13.44 -0.84
CA HIS A 89 3.54 -14.01 -0.40
C HIS A 89 3.72 -14.81 0.90
N ASN A 90 2.83 -14.58 1.87
CA ASN A 90 3.00 -15.09 3.22
C ASN A 90 2.89 -16.61 3.31
N ARG A 91 2.04 -17.25 2.48
CA ARG A 91 1.77 -18.69 2.58
C ARG A 91 3.06 -19.52 2.46
N GLU A 92 3.89 -19.22 1.46
CA GLU A 92 5.13 -19.95 1.19
C GLU A 92 6.23 -19.64 2.21
N LEU A 93 6.17 -18.47 2.84
CA LEU A 93 7.06 -18.14 3.95
C LEU A 93 6.66 -18.93 5.20
N ILE A 94 5.36 -19.09 5.47
CA ILE A 94 4.85 -19.78 6.64
C ILE A 94 5.08 -21.28 6.57
N ASP A 95 4.76 -21.90 5.42
CA ASP A 95 4.98 -23.33 5.19
C ASP A 95 6.47 -23.70 4.99
N GLY A 96 7.35 -22.71 4.81
CA GLY A 96 8.79 -22.88 4.66
C GLY A 96 9.23 -23.38 3.28
N SER A 97 8.32 -23.42 2.30
CA SER A 97 8.65 -23.77 0.91
C SER A 97 9.46 -22.70 0.21
N GLN A 98 9.39 -21.45 0.68
CA GLN A 98 10.25 -20.36 0.22
C GLN A 98 10.91 -19.63 1.38
N ARG A 99 12.10 -19.11 1.12
CA ARG A 99 12.91 -18.36 2.08
C ARG A 99 13.16 -16.94 1.59
N LEU A 100 13.30 -16.03 2.54
CA LEU A 100 13.74 -14.66 2.26
C LEU A 100 15.23 -14.66 1.83
N PRO A 101 15.64 -13.83 0.87
CA PRO A 101 17.03 -13.75 0.41
C PRO A 101 17.91 -12.93 1.35
N THR A 102 17.87 -13.21 2.66
CA THR A 102 18.67 -12.47 3.67
C THR A 102 20.18 -12.68 3.53
N HIS A 103 20.60 -13.68 2.73
CA HIS A 103 21.99 -13.92 2.36
C HIS A 103 22.49 -12.98 1.25
N LEU A 104 21.59 -12.31 0.51
CA LEU A 104 21.94 -11.35 -0.52
C LEU A 104 21.94 -9.94 0.07
N PRO A 105 22.90 -9.07 -0.34
CA PRO A 105 22.86 -7.67 0.06
C PRO A 105 21.60 -7.02 -0.48
N ARG A 106 20.91 -6.26 0.37
CA ARG A 106 19.72 -5.53 -0.02
C ARG A 106 20.12 -4.18 -0.65
N PRO A 107 19.79 -3.93 -1.93
CA PRO A 107 20.11 -2.66 -2.58
C PRO A 107 19.53 -1.47 -1.81
N GLN A 108 20.24 -0.35 -1.83
CA GLN A 108 19.76 0.88 -1.21
C GLN A 108 18.45 1.31 -1.85
N GLY A 109 17.44 1.61 -1.03
CA GLY A 109 16.12 2.06 -1.51
C GLY A 109 15.17 0.93 -1.93
N GLN A 110 15.64 -0.31 -2.07
CA GLN A 110 14.75 -1.45 -2.34
C GLN A 110 13.81 -1.68 -1.16
N ARG A 111 12.50 -1.78 -1.41
CA ARG A 111 11.46 -2.08 -0.41
C ARG A 111 11.00 -3.53 -0.50
N TRP A 112 10.74 -4.14 0.65
CA TRP A 112 10.21 -5.50 0.73
C TRP A 112 8.76 -5.40 1.17
N ALA A 113 7.87 -6.00 0.40
CA ALA A 113 6.44 -6.01 0.66
C ALA A 113 6.01 -7.39 1.14
N TRP A 114 5.42 -7.44 2.33
CA TRP A 114 4.74 -8.64 2.82
C TRP A 114 3.32 -8.67 2.27
N MET A 115 2.96 -9.74 1.58
CA MET A 115 1.63 -9.91 0.98
C MET A 115 0.86 -11.04 1.66
N SER A 116 -0.31 -10.72 2.18
CA SER A 116 -1.27 -11.72 2.62
C SER A 116 -2.70 -11.19 2.55
N LEU A 117 -3.55 -11.96 1.87
CA LEU A 117 -4.99 -11.77 1.96
C LEU A 117 -5.59 -12.62 3.09
N GLU A 118 -4.82 -13.45 3.80
CA GLU A 118 -5.36 -14.29 4.87
C GLU A 118 -5.73 -13.53 6.14
N SER A 119 -6.72 -14.06 6.87
CA SER A 119 -7.11 -13.54 8.18
C SER A 119 -5.94 -13.54 9.19
N PRO A 120 -5.96 -12.72 10.25
CA PRO A 120 -4.88 -12.67 11.24
C PRO A 120 -4.50 -14.04 11.81
N ASN A 121 -5.49 -14.90 12.06
CA ASN A 121 -5.29 -16.23 12.63
C ASN A 121 -4.61 -17.22 11.65
N ASN A 122 -4.71 -16.95 10.34
CA ASN A 122 -4.16 -17.80 9.29
C ASN A 122 -2.77 -17.36 8.81
N ASN A 123 -2.24 -16.25 9.33
CA ASN A 123 -0.92 -15.75 8.94
C ASN A 123 0.26 -16.46 9.63
N GLY A 124 -0.01 -17.40 10.53
CA GLY A 124 1.02 -18.13 11.27
C GLY A 124 1.86 -17.23 12.17
N ASN A 125 3.06 -17.68 12.55
CA ASN A 125 3.94 -16.93 13.44
C ASN A 125 4.78 -15.90 12.67
N LEU A 126 4.27 -14.67 12.58
CA LEU A 126 4.95 -13.55 11.92
C LEU A 126 6.13 -12.96 12.72
N ARG A 127 6.29 -13.30 14.02
CA ARG A 127 7.35 -12.71 14.86
C ARG A 127 8.75 -12.93 14.29
N ARG A 128 8.96 -14.07 13.62
CA ARG A 128 10.24 -14.41 12.97
C ARG A 128 10.59 -13.52 11.77
N PHE A 129 9.62 -12.76 11.26
CA PHE A 129 9.81 -11.82 10.15
C PHE A 129 9.74 -10.35 10.60
N GLY A 130 9.76 -10.10 11.91
CA GLY A 130 9.71 -8.75 12.48
C GLY A 130 10.79 -7.85 11.88
N ASN A 131 10.38 -6.64 11.49
CA ASN A 131 11.25 -5.59 10.93
C ASN A 131 11.94 -5.91 9.59
N LEU A 132 11.58 -6.98 8.90
CA LEU A 132 12.17 -7.30 7.57
C LEU A 132 11.46 -6.59 6.42
N PHE A 133 10.16 -6.36 6.56
CA PHE A 133 9.31 -5.77 5.54
C PHE A 133 9.10 -4.27 5.79
N ASN A 134 8.98 -3.50 4.71
CA ASN A 134 8.71 -2.06 4.75
C ASN A 134 7.28 -1.74 4.38
N MET A 135 6.60 -2.66 3.69
CA MET A 135 5.25 -2.44 3.18
C MET A 135 4.40 -3.68 3.41
N THR A 136 3.11 -3.46 3.51
CA THR A 136 2.09 -4.49 3.66
C THR A 136 1.12 -4.44 2.48
N ILE A 137 0.79 -5.62 1.94
CA ILE A 137 -0.23 -5.82 0.91
C ILE A 137 -1.30 -6.73 1.50
N SER A 138 -2.49 -6.20 1.75
CA SER A 138 -3.57 -6.94 2.44
C SER A 138 -4.96 -6.40 2.10
N TYR A 139 -6.01 -7.12 2.47
CA TYR A 139 -7.40 -6.67 2.35
C TYR A 139 -7.77 -5.56 3.34
N ARG A 140 -6.94 -5.34 4.38
CA ARG A 140 -7.17 -4.30 5.36
C ARG A 140 -6.94 -2.92 4.75
N ARG A 141 -7.84 -1.97 5.05
CA ARG A 141 -7.78 -0.59 4.54
C ARG A 141 -6.62 0.24 5.09
N ASP A 142 -5.98 -0.22 6.16
CA ASP A 142 -4.81 0.41 6.77
C ASP A 142 -3.49 -0.24 6.34
N ALA A 143 -3.51 -1.13 5.34
CA ALA A 143 -2.30 -1.62 4.69
C ALA A 143 -1.73 -0.58 3.72
N ASP A 144 -0.41 -0.61 3.49
CA ASP A 144 0.25 0.30 2.54
C ASP A 144 -0.30 0.14 1.12
N ILE A 145 -0.64 -1.09 0.74
CA ILE A 145 -1.35 -1.42 -0.50
C ILE A 145 -2.57 -2.26 -0.11
N THR A 146 -3.75 -1.65 -0.23
CA THR A 146 -5.01 -2.34 0.04
C THR A 146 -5.47 -3.10 -1.21
N VAL A 147 -5.67 -4.41 -1.10
CA VAL A 147 -6.18 -5.28 -2.18
C VAL A 147 -7.45 -5.96 -1.67
N PRO A 148 -8.65 -5.57 -2.13
CA PRO A 148 -9.88 -6.19 -1.67
C PRO A 148 -9.96 -7.66 -2.15
N TYR A 149 -10.71 -8.48 -1.44
CA TYR A 149 -10.97 -9.87 -1.85
C TYR A 149 -11.75 -9.98 -3.16
N GLY A 150 -12.49 -8.93 -3.52
CA GLY A 150 -13.27 -8.85 -4.74
C GLY A 150 -13.85 -7.47 -4.91
N GLU A 151 -14.42 -7.25 -6.08
CA GLU A 151 -15.08 -6.01 -6.47
C GLU A 151 -16.50 -6.32 -6.93
N LEU A 152 -17.45 -5.45 -6.60
CA LEU A 152 -18.80 -5.53 -7.14
C LEU A 152 -18.80 -4.83 -8.49
N LEU A 153 -18.99 -5.61 -9.56
CA LEU A 153 -19.18 -5.05 -10.88
C LEU A 153 -20.67 -4.70 -11.08
N PRO A 154 -20.99 -3.59 -11.75
CA PRO A 154 -22.35 -3.29 -12.11
C PRO A 154 -22.90 -4.42 -12.98
N VAL A 155 -24.14 -4.83 -12.71
CA VAL A 155 -24.86 -5.74 -13.61
C VAL A 155 -25.22 -4.93 -14.85
N GLU A 156 -24.71 -5.35 -16.01
CA GLU A 156 -25.24 -4.89 -17.29
C GLU A 156 -26.67 -5.41 -17.39
N THR A 157 -27.66 -4.56 -17.09
CA THR A 157 -29.06 -4.85 -17.41
C THR A 157 -29.17 -4.85 -18.93
N GLU A 158 -29.16 -6.03 -19.54
CA GLU A 158 -29.77 -6.18 -20.86
C GLU A 158 -31.24 -5.77 -20.72
N GLU A 159 -31.59 -4.62 -21.29
CA GLU A 159 -32.96 -4.24 -21.58
C GLU A 159 -33.53 -5.21 -22.61
N HIS A 160 -33.81 -6.44 -22.21
CA HIS A 160 -34.64 -7.38 -22.95
C HIS A 160 -35.48 -8.15 -21.94
N LEU A 161 -36.39 -7.41 -21.31
CA LEU A 161 -37.65 -7.98 -20.86
C LEU A 161 -38.36 -8.47 -22.11
N VAL A 162 -38.04 -9.70 -22.54
CA VAL A 162 -38.92 -10.47 -23.39
C VAL A 162 -40.24 -10.55 -22.65
N GLU A 163 -41.24 -9.89 -23.21
CA GLU A 163 -42.62 -9.92 -22.80
C GLU A 163 -43.14 -11.34 -22.94
N ASP A 164 -42.85 -12.21 -21.97
CA ASP A 164 -43.59 -13.46 -21.81
C ASP A 164 -44.84 -13.17 -20.99
N ARG A 165 -45.88 -12.73 -21.71
CA ARG A 165 -47.24 -12.77 -21.21
C ARG A 165 -48.20 -13.27 -22.29
N ARG A 166 -48.47 -14.58 -22.18
CA ARG A 166 -49.67 -15.34 -22.59
C ARG A 166 -49.62 -16.09 -23.91
#